data_AF-A0A7W1LH80-F1
#
_entry.id   AF-A0A7W1LH80-F1
#
_cell.length_a   1.000
_cell.length_b   1.000
_cell.length_c   1.000
_cell.angle_alpha   90.00
_cell.angle_beta   90.00
_cell.angle_gamma   90.00
#
_symmetry.space_group_name_H-M   'P 1'
#
loop_
_entity.id
_entity.type
_entity.pdbx_description
1 polymer ?
#
loop_
_entity_poly.entity_id
_entity_poly.type
_entity_poly.pdbx_seq_one_letter_code
_entity_poly.pdbx_strand_id
1 'polypeptide(L)'
;AQAYRAIAQFRFRQKLELVRRGLQDESPAARGSALISLEGLSRDHPGDVNSMRSLLHELASNDPNLAVRRLAIICLKNGSPQRESILVLNGLAEDDEADAELRKTAKTIAAALTKRANTR
;
A
#
# COMPACT_ATOMS: atom_id res chain seq x y z
N ALA A 1 -6.04 -23.46 20.22
CA ALA A 1 -7.27 -22.69 20.55
C ALA A 1 -7.02 -21.22 20.93
N GLN A 2 -5.98 -20.89 21.70
CA GLN A 2 -5.68 -19.49 22.10
C GLN A 2 -5.45 -18.53 20.92
N ALA A 3 -4.70 -18.95 19.89
CA ALA A 3 -4.50 -18.13 18.68
C ALA A 3 -5.84 -17.78 17.98
N TYR A 4 -6.77 -18.73 17.87
CA TYR A 4 -8.10 -18.50 17.29
C TYR A 4 -8.98 -17.60 18.16
N ARG A 5 -8.85 -17.67 19.50
CA ARG A 5 -9.54 -16.72 20.41
C ARG A 5 -8.98 -15.30 20.29
N ALA A 6 -7.66 -15.15 20.12
CA ALA A 6 -7.04 -13.85 19.88
C ALA A 6 -7.54 -13.24 18.55
N ILE A 7 -7.64 -14.05 17.48
CA ILE A 7 -8.21 -13.62 16.19
C ILE A 7 -9.66 -13.12 16.33
N ALA A 8 -10.47 -13.79 17.16
CA ALA A 8 -11.86 -13.42 17.42
C ALA A 8 -12.01 -12.15 18.29
N GLN A 9 -11.00 -11.80 19.08
CA GLN A 9 -11.01 -10.60 19.93
C GLN A 9 -10.68 -9.32 19.17
N PHE A 10 -9.95 -9.40 18.06
CA PHE A 10 -9.68 -8.24 17.23
C PHE A 10 -10.94 -7.82 16.46
N ARG A 11 -11.59 -6.76 16.93
CA ARG A 11 -12.64 -6.08 16.14
C ARG A 11 -11.99 -5.47 14.89
N PHE A 12 -12.72 -5.42 13.77
CA PHE A 12 -12.23 -4.93 12.48
C PHE A 12 -11.47 -3.58 12.59
N ARG A 13 -12.01 -2.61 13.36
CA ARG A 13 -11.35 -1.30 13.58
C ARG A 13 -10.01 -1.39 14.30
N GLN A 14 -9.85 -2.32 15.24
CA GLN A 14 -8.57 -2.52 15.96
C GLN A 14 -7.50 -3.12 15.04
N LYS A 15 -7.90 -3.95 14.07
CA LYS A 15 -6.98 -4.50 13.06
C LYS A 15 -6.38 -3.40 12.18
N LEU A 16 -7.22 -2.49 11.69
CA LEU A 16 -6.76 -1.38 10.85
C LEU A 16 -5.89 -0.38 11.61
N GLU A 17 -6.22 -0.11 12.88
CA GLU A 17 -5.38 0.74 13.72
C GLU A 17 -4.01 0.12 13.99
N LEU A 18 -3.95 -1.20 14.23
CA LEU A 18 -2.68 -1.91 14.38
C LEU A 18 -1.84 -1.86 13.10
N VAL A 19 -2.47 -2.06 11.93
CA VAL A 19 -1.80 -1.91 10.63
C VAL A 19 -1.28 -0.49 10.46
N ARG A 20 -2.09 0.54 10.73
CA ARG A 20 -1.68 1.95 10.61
C ARG A 20 -0.47 2.27 11.49
N ARG A 21 -0.40 1.73 12.72
CA ARG A 21 0.77 1.88 13.59
C ARG A 21 1.99 1.16 13.03
N GLY A 22 1.81 -0.07 12.57
CA GLY A 22 2.89 -0.84 11.93
C GLY A 22 3.48 -0.16 10.70
N LEU A 23 2.68 0.57 9.92
CA LEU A 23 3.14 1.37 8.78
C LEU A 23 4.03 2.57 9.16
N GLN A 24 3.97 3.02 10.42
CA GLN A 24 4.76 4.15 10.94
C GLN A 24 5.87 3.68 11.90
N ASP A 25 6.07 2.37 12.01
CA ASP A 25 7.09 1.80 12.88
C ASP A 25 8.50 2.17 12.40
N GLU A 26 9.45 2.34 13.30
CA GLU A 26 10.85 2.64 12.96
C GLU A 26 11.50 1.48 12.19
N SER A 27 11.09 0.24 12.48
CA SER A 27 11.60 -0.96 11.84
C SER A 27 11.04 -1.15 10.42
N PRO A 28 11.88 -1.25 9.39
CA PRO A 28 11.41 -1.55 8.03
C PRO A 28 10.72 -2.91 7.93
N ALA A 29 11.10 -3.88 8.78
CA ALA A 29 10.46 -5.19 8.82
C ALA A 29 9.01 -5.11 9.34
N ALA A 30 8.75 -4.24 10.32
CA ALA A 30 7.41 -4.01 10.85
C ALA A 30 6.53 -3.30 9.81
N ARG A 31 7.06 -2.26 9.14
CA ARG A 31 6.37 -1.58 8.04
C ARG A 31 6.04 -2.54 6.88
N GLY A 32 7.00 -3.37 6.47
CA GLY A 32 6.80 -4.40 5.45
C GLY A 32 5.72 -5.41 5.83
N SER A 33 5.72 -5.89 7.08
CA SER A 33 4.70 -6.82 7.59
C SER A 33 3.30 -6.20 7.63
N ALA A 34 3.22 -4.91 8.00
CA ALA A 34 1.97 -4.16 7.97
C ALA A 34 1.45 -3.97 6.54
N LEU A 35 2.31 -3.68 5.56
CA LEU A 35 1.94 -3.58 4.15
C LEU A 35 1.43 -4.92 3.58
N ILE A 36 2.11 -6.03 3.88
CA ILE A 36 1.65 -7.38 3.46
C ILE A 36 0.26 -7.66 4.05
N SER A 37 0.05 -7.32 5.32
CA SER A 37 -1.24 -7.48 5.99
C SER A 37 -2.32 -6.60 5.34
N LEU A 38 -2.00 -5.34 5.02
CA LEU A 38 -2.91 -4.43 4.34
C LEU A 38 -3.28 -4.91 2.93
N GLU A 39 -2.32 -5.38 2.14
CA GLU A 39 -2.56 -5.95 0.82
C GLU A 39 -3.55 -7.12 0.91
N GLY A 40 -3.26 -8.08 1.79
CA GLY A 40 -4.08 -9.29 1.95
C GLY A 40 -5.50 -8.99 2.44
N LEU A 41 -5.65 -8.03 3.36
CA LEU A 41 -6.96 -7.60 3.84
C LEU A 41 -7.74 -6.89 2.71
N SER A 42 -7.11 -5.99 1.97
CA SER A 42 -7.82 -5.02 1.10
C SER A 42 -8.31 -5.52 -0.26
N ARG A 43 -8.12 -6.80 -0.62
CA ARG A 43 -8.34 -7.30 -2.01
C ARG A 43 -9.73 -7.00 -2.59
N ASP A 44 -10.78 -7.10 -1.76
CA ASP A 44 -12.17 -6.92 -2.20
C ASP A 44 -12.82 -5.65 -1.64
N HIS A 45 -12.10 -4.88 -0.84
CA HIS A 45 -12.63 -3.66 -0.20
C HIS A 45 -11.62 -2.50 -0.25
N PRO A 46 -11.78 -1.56 -1.20
CA PRO A 46 -10.82 -0.47 -1.36
C PRO A 46 -10.81 0.51 -0.18
N GLY A 47 -11.81 0.47 0.70
CA GLY A 47 -11.96 1.39 1.84
C GLY A 47 -10.74 1.45 2.76
N ASP A 48 -10.08 0.32 2.99
CA ASP A 48 -8.94 0.24 3.90
C ASP A 48 -7.72 0.96 3.33
N VAL A 49 -7.36 0.66 2.08
CA VAL A 49 -6.31 1.37 1.34
C VAL A 49 -6.66 2.84 1.19
N ASN A 50 -7.92 3.16 0.89
CA ASN A 50 -8.37 4.54 0.76
C ASN A 50 -8.15 5.34 2.05
N SER A 51 -8.39 4.72 3.22
CA SER A 51 -8.22 5.37 4.52
C SER A 51 -6.76 5.66 4.89
N MET A 52 -5.81 4.94 4.29
CA MET A 52 -4.36 5.06 4.54
C MET A 52 -3.60 5.63 3.34
N ARG A 53 -4.29 6.10 2.30
CA ARG A 53 -3.70 6.48 1.01
C ARG A 53 -2.55 7.48 1.14
N SER A 54 -2.74 8.56 1.88
CA SER A 54 -1.69 9.58 2.04
C SER A 54 -0.42 9.00 2.66
N LEU A 55 -0.57 8.10 3.63
CA LEU A 55 0.58 7.40 4.23
C LEU A 55 1.23 6.42 3.23
N LEU A 56 0.44 5.75 2.39
CA LEU A 56 0.99 4.88 1.35
C LEU A 56 1.74 5.66 0.27
N HIS A 57 1.30 6.87 -0.08
CA HIS A 57 2.04 7.76 -0.97
C HIS A 57 3.37 8.17 -0.34
N GLU A 58 3.37 8.57 0.93
CA GLU A 58 4.57 8.92 1.66
C GLU A 58 5.58 7.76 1.69
N LEU A 59 5.12 6.55 2.04
CA LEU A 59 5.96 5.35 2.06
C LEU A 59 6.48 4.97 0.67
N ALA A 60 5.66 5.11 -0.38
CA ALA A 60 6.09 4.83 -1.75
C ALA A 60 7.18 5.79 -2.25
N SER A 61 7.06 7.07 -1.88
CA SER A 61 7.98 8.12 -2.33
C SER A 61 9.25 8.18 -1.49
N ASN A 62 9.13 8.11 -0.16
CA ASN A 62 10.17 8.59 0.75
C ASN A 62 10.70 7.55 1.74
N ASP A 63 10.15 6.33 1.79
CA ASP A 63 10.67 5.33 2.73
C ASP A 63 12.14 4.98 2.40
N PRO A 64 13.05 5.00 3.40
CA PRO A 64 14.46 4.69 3.14
C PRO A 64 14.67 3.24 2.70
N ASN A 65 13.72 2.35 2.97
CA ASN A 65 13.78 0.95 2.56
C ASN A 65 13.03 0.74 1.24
N LEU A 66 13.79 0.36 0.21
CA LEU A 66 13.26 0.14 -1.14
C LEU A 66 12.15 -0.93 -1.21
N ALA A 67 12.25 -2.00 -0.42
CA ALA A 67 11.22 -3.03 -0.41
C ALA A 67 9.90 -2.52 0.19
N VAL A 68 9.98 -1.66 1.21
CA VAL A 68 8.80 -0.99 1.79
C VAL A 68 8.15 -0.07 0.75
N ARG A 69 8.94 0.73 0.01
CA ARG A 69 8.43 1.57 -1.10
C ARG A 69 7.65 0.74 -2.13
N ARG A 70 8.23 -0.38 -2.57
CA ARG A 70 7.60 -1.30 -3.54
C ARG A 70 6.31 -1.93 -3.01
N LEU A 71 6.31 -2.36 -1.75
CA LEU A 71 5.12 -2.94 -1.11
C LEU A 71 3.99 -1.89 -0.95
N ALA A 72 4.34 -0.63 -0.66
CA ALA A 72 3.37 0.46 -0.58
C ALA A 72 2.69 0.70 -1.94
N ILE A 73 3.46 0.68 -3.04
CA ILE A 73 2.93 0.75 -4.40
C ILE A 73 1.97 -0.41 -4.68
N ILE A 74 2.32 -1.64 -4.29
CA ILE A 74 1.46 -2.80 -4.48
C ILE A 74 0.13 -2.63 -3.73
N CYS A 75 0.15 -2.11 -2.50
CA CYS A 75 -1.07 -1.86 -1.73
C CYS A 75 -2.01 -0.86 -2.43
N LEU A 76 -1.46 0.17 -3.09
CA LEU A 76 -2.27 1.18 -3.81
C LEU A 76 -3.13 0.56 -4.92
N LYS A 77 -2.74 -0.59 -5.48
CA LYS A 77 -3.53 -1.34 -6.48
C LYS A 77 -4.93 -1.68 -5.96
N ASN A 78 -5.06 -2.01 -4.67
CA ASN A 78 -6.32 -2.44 -4.07
C ASN A 78 -7.24 -1.26 -3.72
N GLY A 79 -6.74 -0.02 -3.79
CA GLY A 79 -7.54 1.18 -3.58
C GLY A 79 -8.47 1.52 -4.75
N SER A 80 -9.28 2.57 -4.56
CA SER A 80 -10.02 3.22 -5.66
C SER A 80 -9.04 3.88 -6.64
N PRO A 81 -9.34 3.91 -7.95
CA PRO A 81 -8.47 4.51 -8.97
C PRO A 81 -8.52 6.05 -8.91
N GLN A 82 -7.81 6.64 -7.94
CA GLN A 82 -7.73 8.09 -7.78
C GLN A 82 -6.63 8.67 -8.68
N ARG A 83 -6.95 9.80 -9.32
CA ARG A 83 -6.04 10.53 -10.22
C ARG A 83 -4.70 10.86 -9.57
N GLU A 84 -4.72 11.35 -8.33
CA GLU A 84 -3.51 11.67 -7.58
C GLU A 84 -2.59 10.45 -7.41
N SER A 85 -3.15 9.29 -7.06
CA SER A 85 -2.36 8.06 -6.93
C SER A 85 -1.73 7.65 -8.26
N ILE A 86 -2.45 7.81 -9.36
CA ILE A 86 -1.92 7.54 -10.70
C ILE A 86 -0.78 8.49 -11.05
N LEU A 87 -0.91 9.78 -10.73
CA LEU A 87 0.13 10.79 -10.98
C LEU A 87 1.41 10.50 -10.19
N VAL A 88 1.29 10.20 -8.89
CA VAL A 88 2.44 9.83 -8.04
C VAL A 88 3.16 8.60 -8.61
N LEU A 89 2.42 7.57 -9.00
CA LEU A 89 3.00 6.35 -9.56
C LEU A 89 3.64 6.56 -10.93
N ASN A 90 3.11 7.45 -11.77
CA ASN A 90 3.75 7.80 -13.03
C ASN A 90 5.06 8.57 -12.79
N GLY A 91 5.07 9.53 -11.85
CA GLY A 91 6.30 10.22 -11.46
C GLY A 91 7.39 9.23 -10.98
N LEU A 92 7.02 8.28 -10.12
CA LEU A 92 7.93 7.22 -9.68
C LEU A 92 8.35 6.27 -10.80
N ALA A 93 7.57 6.12 -11.86
CA ALA A 93 7.92 5.28 -13.01
C ALA A 93 8.92 5.96 -13.97
N GLU A 94 8.88 7.29 -14.02
CA GLU A 94 9.68 8.15 -14.91
C GLU A 94 10.96 8.69 -14.24
N ASP A 95 11.08 8.56 -12.92
CA ASP A 95 12.28 8.93 -12.16
C ASP A 95 13.45 7.99 -12.48
N ASP A 96 14.36 8.38 -13.38
CA ASP A 96 15.49 7.57 -13.80
C ASP A 96 16.56 7.35 -12.71
N GLU A 97 16.53 8.11 -11.62
CA GLU A 97 17.41 7.89 -10.46
C GLU A 97 16.89 6.78 -9.53
N ALA A 98 15.61 6.41 -9.67
CA ALA A 98 15.00 5.34 -8.89
C ALA A 98 15.38 3.94 -9.37
N ASP A 99 15.34 2.98 -8.44
CA ASP A 99 15.56 1.57 -8.71
C ASP A 99 14.65 1.03 -9.83
N ALA A 100 15.23 0.24 -10.74
CA ALA A 100 14.52 -0.26 -11.92
C ALA A 100 13.28 -1.10 -11.58
N GLU A 101 13.32 -1.88 -10.50
CA GLU A 101 12.20 -2.73 -10.09
C GLU A 101 11.09 -1.91 -9.43
N LEU A 102 11.44 -0.85 -8.69
CA LEU A 102 10.49 0.15 -8.21
C LEU A 102 9.76 0.83 -9.37
N ARG A 103 10.49 1.36 -10.36
CA ARG A 103 9.91 2.04 -11.53
C ARG A 103 8.96 1.13 -12.31
N LYS A 104 9.39 -0.11 -12.55
CA LYS A 104 8.56 -1.14 -13.21
C LYS A 104 7.29 -1.43 -12.42
N THR A 105 7.39 -1.53 -11.10
CA THR A 105 6.24 -1.76 -10.22
C THR A 105 5.28 -0.57 -10.27
N ALA A 106 5.79 0.65 -10.16
CA ALA A 106 5.00 1.89 -10.25
C ALA A 106 4.25 1.98 -11.58
N LYS A 107 4.94 1.77 -12.71
CA LYS A 107 4.35 1.77 -14.06
C LYS A 107 3.22 0.76 -14.19
N THR A 108 3.42 -0.45 -13.67
CA THR A 108 2.44 -1.53 -13.74
C THR A 108 1.17 -1.19 -12.97
N ILE A 109 1.31 -0.66 -11.73
CA ILE A 109 0.16 -0.31 -10.91
C ILE A 109 -0.55 0.94 -11.44
N ALA A 110 0.18 1.95 -11.93
CA ALA A 110 -0.40 3.13 -12.56
C ALA A 110 -1.28 2.73 -13.75
N ALA A 111 -0.78 1.88 -14.65
CA ALA A 111 -1.54 1.40 -15.80
C ALA A 111 -2.81 0.64 -15.37
N ALA A 112 -2.71 -0.20 -14.34
CA ALA A 112 -3.87 -0.93 -13.80
C ALA A 112 -4.94 0.00 -13.22
N LEU A 113 -4.54 1.02 -12.47
CA LEU A 113 -5.46 2.02 -11.91
C LEU A 113 -6.09 2.89 -13.00
N THR A 114 -5.32 3.33 -14.00
CA THR A 114 -5.83 4.07 -15.16
C THR A 114 -6.88 3.27 -15.93
N LYS A 115 -6.63 1.99 -16.19
CA LYS A 115 -7.61 1.11 -16.84
C LYS A 115 -8.92 1.04 -16.03
N ARG A 116 -8.83 0.89 -14.71
CA ARG A 116 -10.00 0.87 -13.82
C ARG A 116 -10.73 2.22 -13.76
N ALA A 117 -10.00 3.34 -13.83
CA ALA A 117 -10.59 4.68 -13.88
C ALA A 117 -11.45 4.87 -15.14
N ASN A 118 -10.99 4.36 -16.28
CA ASN A 118 -11.67 4.50 -17.58
C ASN A 118 -12.85 3.53 -17.78
N THR A 119 -13.00 2.53 -16.91
CA THR A 119 -14.07 1.52 -17.01
C THR A 119 -15.26 1.84 -16.09
N ARG A 120 -15.15 2.89 -15.26
CA ARG A 120 -16.23 3.40 -14.41
C ARG A 120 -16.90 4.59 -15.05
#